data_AF-A0A662UUC0-F1
#
_entry.id   AF-A0A662UUC0-F1
#
_cell.length_a   1.000
_cell.length_b   1.000
_cell.length_c   1.000
_cell.angle_alpha   90.00
_cell.angle_beta   90.00
_cell.angle_gamma   90.00
#
_symmetry.space_group_name_H-M   'P 1'
#
loop_
_entity.id
_entity.type
_entity.pdbx_description
1 polymer ?
#
loop_
_entity_poly.entity_id
_entity_poly.type
_entity_poly.pdbx_seq_one_letter_code
_entity_poly.pdbx_strand_id
1 'polypeptide(L)'
;MPRHDFLRHIVNTKLSEYSKTHRHLIPVLDEVRKLIANAEDQYGFSIYGGKLENLAKYLNSSDFDLVINILKSANALDILEDILGTIVEKYSDTEVVVDAARKRLEEIRKGLIRVSELKVIADKLTKQLKNARIRLFEDRVVVEYNGLYASIEPSKNQYKVIVKLSIDKIFENYVDATKLIENIYKVIA
;
A
#
# COMPACT_ATOMS: atom_id res chain seq x y z
N MET A 1 8.17 -33.83 -5.39
CA MET A 1 6.78 -33.31 -5.21
C MET A 1 6.45 -32.39 -6.38
N PRO A 2 5.18 -32.27 -6.82
CA PRO A 2 4.86 -31.38 -7.93
C PRO A 2 5.17 -29.96 -7.48
N ARG A 3 6.21 -29.34 -8.05
CA ARG A 3 6.51 -27.94 -7.79
C ARG A 3 5.29 -27.14 -8.24
N HIS A 4 4.76 -26.27 -7.37
CA HIS A 4 3.72 -25.35 -7.82
C HIS A 4 4.36 -24.32 -8.75
N ASP A 5 3.78 -24.06 -9.91
CA ASP A 5 4.25 -23.00 -10.79
C ASP A 5 3.81 -21.64 -10.24
N PHE A 6 4.71 -20.66 -10.22
CA PHE A 6 4.46 -19.38 -9.57
C PHE A 6 3.30 -18.64 -10.24
N LEU A 7 3.34 -18.48 -11.56
CA LEU A 7 2.29 -17.79 -12.28
C LEU A 7 1.00 -18.60 -12.28
N ARG A 8 1.06 -19.87 -12.68
CA ARG A 8 -0.15 -20.66 -12.97
C ARG A 8 -0.86 -21.13 -11.71
N HIS A 9 -0.14 -21.55 -10.68
CA HIS A 9 -0.73 -22.20 -9.50
C HIS A 9 -0.86 -21.25 -8.30
N ILE A 10 -0.03 -20.21 -8.20
CA ILE A 10 -0.08 -19.24 -7.09
C ILE A 10 -0.78 -17.95 -7.55
N VAL A 11 -0.15 -17.20 -8.45
CA VAL A 11 -0.61 -15.85 -8.84
C VAL A 11 -1.99 -15.90 -9.48
N ASN A 12 -2.20 -16.73 -10.50
CA ASN A 12 -3.48 -16.79 -11.19
C ASN A 12 -4.62 -17.24 -10.28
N THR A 13 -4.36 -18.18 -9.37
CA THR A 13 -5.32 -18.61 -8.35
C THR A 13 -5.73 -17.44 -7.48
N LYS A 14 -4.75 -16.73 -6.89
CA LYS A 14 -5.01 -15.59 -6.01
C LYS A 14 -5.72 -14.44 -6.72
N LEU A 15 -5.22 -14.00 -7.87
CA LEU A 15 -5.86 -12.94 -8.64
C LEU A 15 -7.30 -13.29 -9.04
N SER A 16 -7.59 -14.57 -9.30
CA SER A 16 -8.95 -15.04 -9.62
C SER A 16 -9.87 -15.10 -8.40
N GLU A 17 -9.34 -15.35 -7.20
CA GLU A 17 -10.10 -15.25 -5.95
C GLU A 17 -10.49 -13.80 -5.67
N TYR A 18 -9.54 -12.87 -5.79
CA TYR A 18 -9.78 -11.45 -5.57
C TYR A 18 -10.70 -10.80 -6.61
N SER A 19 -10.65 -11.22 -7.88
CA SER A 19 -11.53 -10.67 -8.92
C SER A 19 -13.01 -10.97 -8.69
N LYS A 20 -13.32 -12.05 -7.97
CA LYS A 20 -14.70 -12.42 -7.60
C LYS A 20 -15.28 -11.49 -6.54
N THR A 21 -14.47 -11.07 -5.58
CA THR A 21 -14.87 -10.24 -4.44
C THR A 21 -14.67 -8.74 -4.69
N HIS A 22 -13.70 -8.37 -5.53
CA HIS A 22 -13.31 -6.99 -5.80
C HIS A 22 -13.39 -6.66 -7.30
N ARG A 23 -14.60 -6.67 -7.86
CA ARG A 23 -14.82 -6.45 -9.30
C ARG A 23 -14.21 -5.15 -9.84
N HIS A 24 -14.12 -4.10 -9.03
CA HIS A 24 -13.52 -2.83 -9.41
C HIS A 24 -11.99 -2.92 -9.65
N LEU A 25 -11.32 -3.94 -9.09
CA LEU A 25 -9.89 -4.17 -9.26
C LEU A 25 -9.55 -4.97 -10.53
N ILE A 26 -10.52 -5.53 -11.25
CA ILE A 26 -10.26 -6.41 -12.40
C ILE A 26 -9.23 -5.84 -13.39
N PRO A 27 -9.30 -4.55 -13.83
CA PRO A 27 -8.30 -4.00 -14.74
C PRO A 27 -6.88 -4.02 -14.15
N VAL A 28 -6.76 -3.71 -12.87
CA VAL A 28 -5.48 -3.71 -12.12
C VAL A 28 -4.95 -5.14 -12.00
N LEU A 29 -5.81 -6.12 -11.69
CA LEU A 29 -5.41 -7.52 -11.57
C LEU A 29 -4.96 -8.10 -12.93
N ASP A 30 -5.59 -7.71 -14.02
CA ASP A 30 -5.21 -8.12 -15.36
C ASP A 30 -3.86 -7.52 -15.79
N GLU A 31 -3.60 -6.27 -15.42
CA GLU A 31 -2.29 -5.63 -15.64
C GLU A 31 -1.18 -6.33 -14.83
N VAL A 32 -1.41 -6.58 -13.54
CA VAL A 32 -0.49 -7.33 -12.69
C VAL A 32 -0.19 -8.72 -13.26
N ARG A 33 -1.22 -9.43 -13.74
CA ARG A 33 -1.04 -10.75 -14.37
C ARG A 33 -0.12 -10.67 -15.58
N LYS A 34 -0.30 -9.65 -16.44
CA LYS A 34 0.55 -9.44 -17.62
C LYS A 34 2.00 -9.14 -17.25
N LEU A 35 2.23 -8.28 -16.26
CA LEU A 35 3.57 -7.96 -15.79
C LEU A 35 4.31 -9.18 -15.25
N ILE A 36 3.63 -10.00 -14.44
CA ILE A 36 4.22 -11.22 -13.90
C ILE A 36 4.48 -12.24 -15.01
N ALA A 37 3.58 -12.37 -15.98
CA ALA A 37 3.80 -13.27 -17.13
C ALA A 37 5.02 -12.87 -17.96
N ASN A 38 5.16 -11.58 -18.27
CA ASN A 38 6.34 -11.07 -18.97
C ASN A 38 7.62 -11.31 -18.16
N ALA A 39 7.56 -11.16 -16.83
CA ALA A 39 8.68 -11.45 -15.95
C ALA A 39 9.01 -12.95 -15.91
N GLU A 40 8.02 -13.84 -15.96
CA GLU A 40 8.27 -15.28 -16.04
C GLU A 40 9.09 -15.65 -17.26
N ASP A 41 8.77 -15.07 -18.42
CA ASP A 41 9.51 -15.24 -19.67
C ASP A 41 10.92 -14.63 -19.58
N GLN A 42 11.04 -13.42 -19.02
CA GLN A 42 12.32 -12.70 -18.92
C GLN A 42 13.30 -13.35 -17.94
N TYR A 43 12.84 -13.76 -16.77
CA TYR A 43 13.69 -14.32 -15.71
C TYR A 43 13.77 -15.85 -15.76
N GLY A 44 12.88 -16.51 -16.50
CA GLY A 44 12.87 -17.96 -16.70
C GLY A 44 12.70 -18.71 -15.39
N PHE A 45 11.70 -18.34 -14.58
CA PHE A 45 11.41 -18.98 -13.29
C PHE A 45 10.26 -19.99 -13.32
N SER A 46 9.62 -20.20 -14.47
CA SER A 46 8.60 -21.24 -14.61
C SER A 46 9.20 -22.62 -14.32
N ILE A 47 8.40 -23.50 -13.73
CA ILE A 47 8.80 -24.89 -13.54
C ILE A 47 8.76 -25.72 -14.84
N TYR A 48 8.15 -25.17 -15.90
CA TYR A 48 7.98 -25.82 -17.20
C TYR A 48 9.11 -25.47 -18.19
N GLY A 49 10.36 -25.49 -17.72
CA GLY A 49 11.54 -25.21 -18.56
C GLY A 49 12.46 -24.10 -18.03
N GLY A 50 12.13 -23.50 -16.88
CA GLY A 50 12.97 -22.55 -16.17
C GLY A 50 13.59 -23.12 -14.88
N LYS A 51 14.08 -22.21 -14.04
CA LYS A 51 14.66 -22.51 -12.72
C LYS A 51 13.95 -21.70 -11.66
N LEU A 52 13.31 -22.38 -10.70
CA LEU A 52 12.54 -21.73 -9.62
C LEU A 52 13.39 -20.72 -8.83
N GLU A 53 14.68 -20.97 -8.70
CA GLU A 53 15.63 -20.09 -8.02
C GLU A 53 15.72 -18.70 -8.67
N ASN A 54 15.40 -18.58 -9.97
CA ASN A 54 15.32 -17.28 -10.65
C ASN A 54 14.12 -16.44 -10.16
N LEU A 55 13.12 -17.03 -9.50
CA LEU A 55 12.04 -16.26 -8.89
C LEU A 55 12.59 -15.29 -7.84
N ALA A 56 13.63 -15.67 -7.10
CA ALA A 56 14.29 -14.78 -6.15
C ALA A 56 14.90 -13.54 -6.83
N LYS A 57 15.37 -13.66 -8.07
CA LYS A 57 15.89 -12.52 -8.84
C LYS A 57 14.77 -11.57 -9.20
N TYR A 58 13.63 -12.11 -9.66
CA TYR A 58 12.44 -11.32 -9.95
C TYR A 58 11.92 -10.59 -8.69
N LEU A 59 11.75 -11.30 -7.57
CA LEU A 59 11.27 -10.68 -6.32
C LEU A 59 12.18 -9.54 -5.82
N ASN A 60 13.47 -9.56 -6.17
CA ASN A 60 14.42 -8.50 -5.83
C ASN A 60 14.62 -7.46 -6.94
N SER A 61 13.90 -7.54 -8.06
CA SER A 61 14.04 -6.63 -9.20
C SER A 61 13.06 -5.46 -9.16
N SER A 62 13.37 -4.43 -9.97
CA SER A 62 12.48 -3.30 -10.22
C SER A 62 11.16 -3.69 -10.88
N ASP A 63 11.13 -4.83 -11.58
CA ASP A 63 9.91 -5.32 -12.22
C ASP A 63 8.90 -5.81 -11.18
N PHE A 64 9.37 -6.38 -10.07
CA PHE A 64 8.50 -6.68 -8.94
C PHE A 64 8.11 -5.43 -8.15
N ASP A 65 9.02 -4.45 -8.01
CA ASP A 65 8.69 -3.15 -7.41
C ASP A 65 7.55 -2.44 -8.18
N LEU A 66 7.50 -2.58 -9.51
CA LEU A 66 6.38 -2.08 -10.32
C LEU A 66 5.05 -2.74 -9.95
N VAL A 67 5.03 -4.06 -9.75
CA VAL A 67 3.83 -4.78 -9.29
C VAL A 67 3.40 -4.30 -7.92
N ILE A 68 4.35 -4.11 -6.99
CA ILE A 68 4.08 -3.53 -5.67
C ILE A 68 3.42 -2.16 -5.83
N ASN A 69 3.97 -1.27 -6.66
CA ASN A 69 3.47 0.09 -6.83
C ASN A 69 2.06 0.14 -7.44
N ILE A 70 1.75 -0.74 -8.39
CA ILE A 70 0.41 -0.83 -9.01
C ILE A 70 -0.63 -1.26 -7.97
N LEU A 71 -0.36 -2.35 -7.25
CA LEU A 71 -1.27 -2.85 -6.22
C LEU A 71 -1.37 -1.92 -5.03
N LYS A 72 -0.26 -1.25 -4.70
CA LYS A 72 -0.24 -0.17 -3.72
C LYS A 72 -1.18 0.95 -4.09
N SER A 73 -1.05 1.51 -5.30
CA SER A 73 -1.90 2.60 -5.81
C SER A 73 -3.40 2.25 -5.89
N ALA A 74 -3.70 0.96 -5.98
CA ALA A 74 -5.07 0.43 -5.97
C ALA A 74 -5.57 0.06 -4.56
N ASN A 75 -4.79 0.33 -3.51
CA ASN A 75 -5.05 -0.06 -2.13
C ASN A 75 -5.35 -1.57 -1.98
N ALA A 76 -4.56 -2.41 -2.67
CA ALA A 76 -4.73 -3.86 -2.80
C ALA A 76 -3.43 -4.62 -2.47
N LEU A 77 -2.66 -4.13 -1.48
CA LEU A 77 -1.41 -4.74 -1.03
C LEU A 77 -1.60 -6.08 -0.30
N ASP A 78 -2.80 -6.33 0.22
CA ASP A 78 -3.23 -7.61 0.80
C ASP A 78 -3.06 -8.78 -0.20
N ILE A 79 -3.30 -8.52 -1.49
CA ILE A 79 -3.07 -9.50 -2.56
C ILE A 79 -1.61 -9.95 -2.61
N LEU A 80 -0.66 -9.02 -2.46
CA LEU A 80 0.76 -9.36 -2.46
C LEU A 80 1.18 -10.06 -1.17
N GLU A 81 0.61 -9.69 -0.04
CA GLU A 81 0.82 -10.42 1.21
C GLU A 81 0.42 -11.89 1.06
N ASP A 82 -0.76 -12.16 0.48
CA ASP A 82 -1.24 -13.53 0.23
C ASP A 82 -0.35 -14.30 -0.75
N ILE A 83 0.08 -13.67 -1.85
CA ILE A 83 0.94 -14.30 -2.86
C ILE A 83 2.30 -14.66 -2.24
N LEU A 84 2.92 -13.72 -1.52
CA LEU A 84 4.22 -13.92 -0.89
C LEU A 84 4.15 -14.93 0.28
N GLY A 85 3.05 -14.91 1.06
CA GLY A 85 2.78 -15.92 2.07
C GLY A 85 2.69 -17.32 1.46
N THR A 86 1.96 -17.45 0.34
CA THR A 86 1.84 -18.72 -0.39
C THR A 86 3.20 -19.19 -0.92
N ILE A 87 4.07 -18.28 -1.39
CA ILE A 87 5.45 -18.62 -1.78
C ILE A 87 6.22 -19.23 -0.60
N VAL A 88 6.19 -18.59 0.57
CA VAL A 88 6.92 -19.05 1.77
C VAL A 88 6.47 -20.46 2.18
N GLU A 89 5.17 -20.76 2.05
CA GLU A 89 4.63 -22.09 2.35
C GLU A 89 5.02 -23.13 1.29
N LYS A 90 4.79 -22.82 0.01
CA LYS A 90 4.88 -23.78 -1.09
C LYS A 90 6.29 -24.03 -1.59
N TYR A 91 7.21 -23.10 -1.38
CA TYR A 91 8.62 -23.20 -1.80
C TYR A 91 9.57 -23.30 -0.61
N SER A 92 9.11 -23.86 0.51
CA SER A 92 9.88 -24.04 1.75
C SER A 92 11.19 -24.84 1.55
N ASP A 93 11.31 -25.61 0.47
CA ASP A 93 12.51 -26.35 0.05
C ASP A 93 13.53 -25.50 -0.72
N THR A 94 13.20 -24.25 -1.07
CA THR A 94 14.02 -23.35 -1.89
C THR A 94 14.34 -22.08 -1.10
N GLU A 95 15.34 -22.17 -0.21
CA GLU A 95 15.69 -21.13 0.78
C GLU A 95 15.87 -19.73 0.16
N VAL A 96 16.59 -19.63 -0.97
CA VAL A 96 16.84 -18.34 -1.66
C VAL A 96 15.55 -17.64 -2.07
N VAL A 97 14.52 -18.40 -2.46
CA VAL A 97 13.20 -17.86 -2.85
C VAL A 97 12.40 -17.47 -1.62
N VAL A 98 12.44 -18.30 -0.57
CA VAL A 98 11.76 -18.03 0.71
C VAL A 98 12.30 -16.75 1.35
N ASP A 99 13.61 -16.56 1.37
CA ASP A 99 14.24 -15.37 1.95
C ASP A 99 13.88 -14.10 1.19
N ALA A 100 13.89 -14.17 -0.14
CA ALA A 100 13.44 -13.06 -0.99
C ALA A 100 11.97 -12.71 -0.71
N ALA A 101 11.10 -13.72 -0.61
CA ALA A 101 9.68 -13.51 -0.34
C ALA A 101 9.44 -12.94 1.07
N ARG A 102 10.11 -13.46 2.09
CA ARG A 102 10.03 -12.94 3.47
C ARG A 102 10.46 -11.49 3.57
N LYS A 103 11.58 -11.13 2.94
CA LYS A 103 12.07 -9.75 2.91
C LYS A 103 11.00 -8.80 2.34
N ARG A 104 10.41 -9.16 1.20
CA ARG A 104 9.36 -8.34 0.57
C ARG A 104 8.06 -8.29 1.38
N LEU A 105 7.69 -9.41 1.99
CA LEU A 105 6.51 -9.50 2.85
C LEU A 105 6.63 -8.59 4.08
N GLU A 106 7.82 -8.52 4.71
CA GLU A 106 8.08 -7.56 5.79
C GLU A 106 8.00 -6.10 5.34
N GLU A 107 8.48 -5.78 4.13
CA GLU A 107 8.36 -4.44 3.53
C GLU A 107 6.88 -4.06 3.33
N ILE A 108 6.07 -4.97 2.78
CA ILE A 108 4.63 -4.77 2.55
C ILE A 108 3.87 -4.62 3.86
N ARG A 109 4.13 -5.47 4.86
CA ARG A 109 3.48 -5.40 6.18
C ARG A 109 3.73 -4.08 6.88
N LYS A 110 4.97 -3.57 6.82
CA LYS A 110 5.28 -2.22 7.34
C LYS A 110 4.46 -1.14 6.63
N GLY A 111 4.19 -1.29 5.34
CA GLY A 111 3.28 -0.43 4.59
C GLY A 111 1.82 -0.53 5.08
N LEU A 112 1.30 -1.76 5.19
CA LEU A 112 -0.08 -2.02 5.64
C LEU A 112 -0.36 -1.48 7.06
N ILE A 113 0.59 -1.66 7.98
CA ILE A 113 0.50 -1.12 9.35
C ILE A 113 0.31 0.40 9.31
N ARG A 114 1.12 1.12 8.51
CA ARG A 114 0.99 2.58 8.39
C ARG A 114 -0.38 3.02 7.86
N VAL A 115 -0.92 2.33 6.87
CA VAL A 115 -2.26 2.64 6.32
C VAL A 115 -3.33 2.46 7.39
N SER A 116 -3.25 1.37 8.17
CA SER A 116 -4.21 1.13 9.25
C SER A 116 -4.15 2.19 10.37
N GLU A 117 -2.96 2.66 10.74
CA GLU A 117 -2.79 3.77 11.68
C GLU A 117 -3.41 5.07 11.14
N LEU A 118 -3.16 5.41 9.87
CA LEU A 118 -3.74 6.59 9.24
C LEU A 118 -5.27 6.50 9.16
N LYS A 119 -5.84 5.31 8.96
CA LYS A 119 -7.28 5.08 9.01
C LYS A 119 -7.86 5.38 10.39
N VAL A 120 -7.20 4.92 11.46
CA VAL A 120 -7.60 5.24 12.85
C VAL A 120 -7.59 6.76 13.09
N ILE A 121 -6.59 7.48 12.57
CA ILE A 121 -6.52 8.94 12.65
C ILE A 121 -7.68 9.58 11.88
N ALA A 122 -7.92 9.16 10.64
CA ALA A 122 -9.03 9.67 9.83
C ALA A 122 -10.39 9.47 10.52
N ASP A 123 -10.61 8.30 11.13
CA ASP A 123 -11.84 8.00 11.87
C ASP A 123 -12.01 8.89 13.11
N LYS A 124 -10.94 9.12 13.87
CA LYS A 124 -10.95 10.04 15.03
C LYS A 124 -11.27 11.48 14.61
N LEU A 125 -10.60 11.96 13.55
CA LEU A 125 -10.83 13.30 13.01
C LEU A 125 -12.27 13.46 12.50
N THR A 126 -12.82 12.43 11.86
CA THR A 126 -14.20 12.45 11.35
C THR A 126 -15.20 12.60 12.50
N LYS A 127 -14.95 11.95 13.64
CA LYS A 127 -15.80 12.07 14.83
C LYS A 127 -15.71 13.46 15.49
N GLN A 128 -14.52 14.06 15.52
CA GLN A 128 -14.30 15.35 16.20
C GLN A 128 -14.65 16.56 15.33
N LEU A 129 -14.40 16.49 14.02
CA LEU A 129 -14.56 17.59 13.08
C LEU A 129 -15.75 17.36 12.16
N LYS A 130 -16.98 17.48 12.69
CA LYS A 130 -18.23 17.15 12.00
C LYS A 130 -18.46 17.88 10.65
N ASN A 131 -17.82 19.03 10.44
CA ASN A 131 -17.93 19.82 9.20
C ASN A 131 -16.63 19.79 8.37
N ALA A 132 -15.66 18.95 8.72
CA ALA A 132 -14.43 18.81 7.92
C ALA A 132 -14.62 17.76 6.83
N ARG A 133 -14.04 18.02 5.67
CA ARG A 133 -13.87 17.02 4.63
C ARG A 133 -12.54 16.31 4.84
N ILE A 134 -12.59 15.04 5.23
CA ILE A 134 -11.41 14.22 5.49
C ILE A 134 -11.24 13.23 4.36
N ARG A 135 -10.03 13.12 3.84
CA ARG A 135 -9.65 12.17 2.79
C ARG A 135 -8.45 11.39 3.28
N LEU A 136 -8.61 10.07 3.35
CA LEU A 136 -7.52 9.15 3.61
C LEU A 136 -6.81 8.87 2.28
N PHE A 137 -5.50 9.05 2.28
CA PHE A 137 -4.58 8.56 1.26
C PHE A 137 -3.64 7.54 1.90
N GLU A 138 -2.92 6.78 1.07
CA GLU A 138 -2.01 5.73 1.54
C GLU A 138 -0.90 6.24 2.45
N ASP A 139 -0.39 7.44 2.18
CA ASP A 139 0.75 8.04 2.86
C ASP A 139 0.37 9.23 3.74
N ARG A 140 -0.91 9.64 3.73
CA ARG A 140 -1.38 10.78 4.50
C ARG A 140 -2.87 10.84 4.73
N VAL A 141 -3.27 11.58 5.75
CA VAL A 141 -4.65 12.06 5.90
C VAL A 141 -4.71 13.53 5.53
N VAL A 142 -5.62 13.90 4.61
CA VAL A 142 -5.89 15.30 4.29
C VAL A 142 -7.19 15.72 4.94
N VAL A 143 -7.16 16.85 5.63
CA VAL A 143 -8.30 17.47 6.31
C VAL A 143 -8.54 18.83 5.70
N GLU A 144 -9.77 19.09 5.28
CA GLU A 144 -10.23 20.39 4.80
C GLU A 144 -11.33 20.91 5.74
N TYR A 145 -11.11 22.06 6.38
CA TYR A 145 -12.05 22.64 7.35
C TYR A 145 -11.99 24.16 7.32
N ASN A 146 -13.10 24.83 6.98
CA ASN A 146 -13.21 26.30 6.96
C ASN A 146 -12.08 27.01 6.19
N GLY A 147 -11.71 26.52 5.00
CA GLY A 147 -10.63 27.09 4.17
C GLY A 147 -9.22 26.67 4.58
N LEU A 148 -9.07 25.88 5.64
CA LEU A 148 -7.80 25.27 6.02
C LEU A 148 -7.61 23.91 5.37
N TYR A 149 -6.34 23.62 5.06
CA TYR A 149 -5.91 22.32 4.58
C TYR A 149 -4.80 21.78 5.50
N ALA A 150 -5.01 20.64 6.12
CA ALA A 150 -3.96 19.93 6.84
C ALA A 150 -3.65 18.60 6.15
N SER A 151 -2.37 18.24 6.05
CA SER A 151 -1.89 16.93 5.63
C SER A 151 -1.15 16.29 6.80
N ILE A 152 -1.50 15.08 7.17
CA ILE A 152 -0.88 14.31 8.25
C ILE A 152 -0.17 13.12 7.62
N GLU A 153 1.16 13.11 7.65
CA GLU A 153 2.03 12.11 7.03
C GLU A 153 2.79 11.33 8.12
N PRO A 154 2.89 9.98 8.06
CA PRO A 154 3.73 9.22 8.98
C PRO A 154 5.23 9.44 8.66
N SER A 155 6.03 9.66 9.69
CA SER A 155 7.48 9.87 9.59
C SER A 155 8.25 9.11 10.68
N LYS A 156 8.95 8.04 10.29
CA LYS A 156 9.84 7.14 11.07
C LYS A 156 9.30 6.60 12.42
N ASN A 157 8.81 7.44 13.34
CA ASN A 157 8.15 7.12 14.62
C ASN A 157 7.18 8.24 15.12
N GLN A 158 6.84 9.21 14.27
CA GLN A 158 6.02 10.38 14.58
C GLN A 158 5.10 10.72 13.40
N TYR A 159 4.17 11.64 13.59
CA TYR A 159 3.40 12.22 12.48
C TYR A 159 3.92 13.60 12.14
N LYS A 160 4.19 13.83 10.86
CA LYS A 160 4.46 15.15 10.30
C LYS A 160 3.13 15.76 9.89
N VAL A 161 2.77 16.86 10.53
CA VAL A 161 1.56 17.62 10.20
C VAL A 161 1.98 18.85 9.41
N ILE A 162 1.44 18.99 8.20
CA ILE A 162 1.62 20.15 7.33
C ILE A 162 0.30 20.87 7.23
N VAL A 163 0.20 22.07 7.82
CA VAL A 163 -0.98 22.93 7.72
C VAL A 163 -0.74 24.00 6.67
N LYS A 164 -1.54 24.01 5.62
CA LYS A 164 -1.65 25.09 4.64
C LYS A 164 -2.92 25.88 4.93
N LEU A 165 -2.74 27.17 5.09
CA LEU A 165 -3.79 28.10 5.47
C LEU A 165 -4.00 29.05 4.29
N SER A 166 -5.09 28.86 3.55
CA SER A 166 -5.50 29.76 2.47
C SER A 166 -6.65 30.61 2.99
N ILE A 167 -6.40 31.90 3.15
CA ILE A 167 -7.41 32.82 3.65
C ILE A 167 -7.87 33.72 2.51
N ASP A 168 -9.09 33.48 2.01
CA ASP A 168 -9.79 34.40 1.13
C ASP A 168 -10.67 35.39 1.93
N LYS A 169 -10.15 35.87 3.06
CA LYS A 169 -10.77 36.91 3.88
C LYS A 169 -9.71 37.94 4.26
N ILE A 170 -10.06 39.21 4.11
CA ILE A 170 -9.34 40.31 4.72
C ILE A 170 -9.53 40.14 6.24
N PHE A 171 -8.48 39.73 6.95
CA PHE A 171 -8.51 39.74 8.41
C PHE A 171 -8.43 41.18 8.89
N GLU A 172 -9.44 41.62 9.62
CA GLU A 172 -9.30 42.84 10.39
C GLU A 172 -8.46 42.61 11.66
N ASN A 173 -8.28 41.36 12.15
CA ASN A 173 -7.48 41.07 13.35
C ASN A 173 -6.78 39.69 13.37
N TYR A 174 -5.54 39.68 13.86
CA TYR A 174 -4.56 38.56 13.91
C TYR A 174 -4.94 37.38 14.83
N VAL A 175 -5.92 37.56 15.73
CA VAL A 175 -6.24 36.66 16.86
C VAL A 175 -6.88 35.33 16.43
N ASP A 176 -7.47 35.26 15.23
CA ASP A 176 -8.27 34.10 14.79
C ASP A 176 -7.44 32.95 14.22
N ALA A 177 -6.30 33.24 13.59
CA ALA A 177 -5.43 32.20 13.03
C ALA A 177 -4.70 31.41 14.14
N THR A 178 -4.32 32.06 15.24
CA THR A 178 -3.57 31.44 16.34
C THR A 178 -4.41 30.43 17.11
N LYS A 179 -5.68 30.77 17.43
CA LYS A 179 -6.63 29.87 18.10
C LYS A 179 -6.92 28.61 17.28
N LEU A 180 -6.91 28.74 15.97
CA LEU A 180 -7.18 27.66 15.05
C LEU A 180 -6.01 26.65 15.00
N ILE A 181 -4.78 27.15 14.96
CA ILE A 181 -3.57 26.33 15.07
C ILE A 181 -3.50 25.63 16.43
N GLU A 182 -3.83 26.32 17.54
CA GLU A 182 -3.88 25.72 18.87
C GLU A 182 -4.85 24.54 18.98
N ASN A 183 -6.05 24.67 18.41
CA ASN A 183 -7.05 23.60 18.45
C ASN A 183 -6.62 22.38 17.63
N ILE A 184 -5.92 22.59 16.50
CA ILE A 184 -5.36 21.50 15.71
C ILE A 184 -4.25 20.79 16.50
N TYR A 185 -3.34 21.53 17.13
CA TYR A 185 -2.27 20.93 17.93
C TYR A 185 -2.80 20.07 19.09
N LYS A 186 -3.85 20.53 19.79
CA LYS A 186 -4.50 19.78 20.90
C LYS A 186 -5.13 18.44 20.49
N VAL A 187 -5.42 18.25 19.21
CA VAL A 187 -6.01 17.00 18.70
C VAL A 187 -4.94 15.99 18.33
N ILE A 188 -3.72 16.46 18.04
CA ILE A 188 -2.65 15.65 17.45
C ILE A 188 -1.53 15.34 18.48
N ALA A 189 -1.40 16.14 19.55
CA ALA A 189 -0.55 15.87 20.71
C ALA A 189 -1.22 14.92 21.71
#